data_AF-A0A377V5F0-F1
#
_entry.id   AF-A0A377V5F0-F1
#
_cell.length_a   1.000
_cell.length_b   1.000
_cell.length_c   1.000
_cell.angle_alpha   90.00
_cell.angle_beta   90.00
_cell.angle_gamma   90.00
#
_symmetry.space_group_name_H-M   'P 1'
#
loop_
_entity.id
_entity.type
_entity.pdbx_description
1 polymer ?
#
loop_
_entity_poly.entity_id
_entity_poly.type
_entity_poly.pdbx_seq_one_letter_code
_entity_poly.pdbx_strand_id
1 'polypeptide(L)'
;MIHPERDDWARQLTALRQQMAEQAASLDASGEFPWRNIDHLRAGGWLSLAVPPSCGGAGASLAQLQQVIAAIAWGEPATALIVCMQYLHHLRLAENDAWHAPLRQQVFHDAVEHGGLINSLRVEPELGSPARGGLPDTVATRRAEGWDISGHKIYTPALKGCVGWRCGPEAMITRRWWVPGWCLATARVSRW
;
A
#
# COMPACT_ATOMS: atom_id res chain seq x y z
N MET A 1 -5.84 -2.95 -19.25
CA MET A 1 -4.57 -2.29 -18.90
C MET A 1 -4.68 -0.82 -19.29
N ILE A 2 -4.38 0.09 -18.36
CA ILE A 2 -4.41 1.54 -18.62
C ILE A 2 -3.13 1.92 -19.38
N HIS A 3 -3.29 2.61 -20.50
CA HIS A 3 -2.17 3.19 -21.27
C HIS A 3 -2.30 4.72 -21.25
N PRO A 4 -1.50 5.44 -20.46
CA PRO A 4 -1.71 6.86 -20.15
C PRO A 4 -1.21 7.82 -21.25
N GLU A 5 -1.19 7.37 -22.51
CA GLU A 5 -0.76 8.11 -23.71
C GLU A 5 -1.88 8.30 -24.75
N ARG A 6 -3.14 8.04 -24.38
CA ARG A 6 -4.30 8.12 -25.29
C ARG A 6 -5.22 9.31 -24.97
N ASP A 7 -5.93 9.80 -25.99
CA ASP A 7 -6.96 10.86 -25.95
C ASP A 7 -8.14 10.61 -24.98
N ASP A 8 -8.13 9.47 -24.27
CA ASP A 8 -9.13 9.06 -23.30
C ASP A 8 -8.73 9.40 -21.84
N TRP A 9 -7.47 9.73 -21.57
CA TRP A 9 -6.96 9.92 -20.20
C TRP A 9 -7.76 10.94 -19.38
N ALA A 10 -8.09 12.10 -19.96
CA ALA A 10 -8.91 13.11 -19.31
C ALA A 10 -10.34 12.63 -19.01
N ARG A 11 -10.91 11.76 -19.86
CA ARG A 11 -12.24 11.15 -19.64
C ARG A 11 -12.17 10.09 -18.53
N GLN A 12 -11.12 9.27 -18.51
CA GLN A 12 -10.87 8.28 -17.45
C GLN A 12 -10.71 8.95 -16.08
N LEU A 13 -9.92 10.03 -15.99
CA LEU A 13 -9.79 10.81 -14.74
C LEU A 13 -11.13 11.46 -14.34
N THR A 14 -11.95 11.90 -15.29
CA THR A 14 -13.28 12.46 -15.00
C THR A 14 -14.25 11.39 -14.49
N ALA A 15 -14.25 10.20 -15.09
CA ALA A 15 -15.04 9.07 -14.61
C ALA A 15 -14.60 8.63 -13.20
N LEU A 16 -13.29 8.56 -12.96
CA LEU A 16 -12.71 8.21 -11.67
C LEU A 16 -13.13 9.19 -10.57
N ARG A 17 -13.13 10.50 -10.86
CA ARG A 17 -13.62 11.55 -9.93
C ARG A 17 -15.07 11.30 -9.49
N GLN A 18 -15.95 11.01 -10.44
CA GLN A 18 -17.37 10.77 -10.16
C GLN A 18 -17.55 9.47 -9.36
N GLN A 19 -16.88 8.39 -9.75
CA GLN A 19 -16.93 7.09 -9.06
C GLN A 19 -16.50 7.20 -7.59
N MET A 20 -15.43 7.93 -7.28
CA MET A 20 -14.99 8.11 -5.89
C MET A 20 -15.97 8.97 -5.08
N ALA A 21 -16.62 9.96 -5.71
CA ALA A 21 -17.60 10.82 -5.06
C ALA A 21 -18.90 10.09 -4.68
N GLU A 22 -19.27 8.99 -5.34
CA GLU A 22 -20.53 8.24 -5.11
C GLU A 22 -20.77 7.86 -3.64
N GLN A 23 -19.71 7.55 -2.89
CA GLN A 23 -19.82 7.07 -1.51
C GLN A 23 -19.15 7.97 -0.47
N ALA A 24 -18.56 9.10 -0.88
CA ALA A 24 -17.71 9.92 -0.02
C ALA A 24 -18.39 10.34 1.29
N ALA A 25 -19.62 10.85 1.23
CA ALA A 25 -20.38 11.26 2.42
C ALA A 25 -20.74 10.08 3.35
N SER A 26 -20.98 8.89 2.80
CA SER A 26 -21.28 7.68 3.60
C SER A 26 -20.02 7.13 4.26
N LEU A 27 -18.87 7.24 3.62
CA LEU A 27 -17.57 6.81 4.15
C LEU A 27 -17.09 7.75 5.26
N ASP A 28 -17.23 9.06 5.06
CA ASP A 28 -16.91 10.09 6.07
C ASP A 28 -17.78 9.91 7.34
N ALA A 29 -19.10 9.76 7.18
CA ALA A 29 -20.02 9.60 8.30
C ALA A 29 -19.86 8.27 9.07
N SER A 30 -19.36 7.21 8.43
CA SER A 30 -19.23 5.87 9.04
C SER A 30 -17.83 5.55 9.55
N GLY A 31 -16.79 6.18 8.99
CA GLY A 31 -15.40 5.80 9.22
C GLY A 31 -15.05 4.41 8.69
N GLU A 32 -15.87 3.83 7.80
CA GLU A 32 -15.63 2.53 7.21
C GLU A 32 -14.45 2.53 6.22
N PHE A 33 -13.91 1.34 5.96
CA PHE A 33 -12.88 1.20 4.95
C PHE A 33 -13.50 1.25 3.55
N PRO A 34 -12.93 2.00 2.59
CA PRO A 34 -13.57 2.25 1.29
C PRO A 34 -13.42 1.07 0.31
N TRP A 35 -13.94 -0.10 0.70
CA TRP A 35 -13.81 -1.37 -0.04
C TRP A 35 -14.20 -1.24 -1.51
N ARG A 36 -15.38 -0.70 -1.79
CA ARG A 36 -15.86 -0.51 -3.17
C ARG A 36 -14.96 0.41 -4.00
N ASN A 37 -14.40 1.47 -3.41
CA ASN A 37 -13.43 2.32 -4.11
C ASN A 37 -12.15 1.53 -4.44
N ILE A 38 -11.62 0.76 -3.48
CA ILE A 38 -10.45 -0.09 -3.69
C ILE A 38 -10.72 -1.17 -4.76
N ASP A 39 -11.91 -1.76 -4.78
CA ASP A 39 -12.30 -2.77 -5.76
C ASP A 39 -12.46 -2.17 -7.17
N HIS A 40 -13.04 -0.96 -7.30
CA HIS A 40 -13.06 -0.21 -8.57
C HIS A 40 -11.65 0.15 -9.05
N LEU A 41 -10.78 0.61 -8.13
CA LEU A 41 -9.39 0.94 -8.43
C LEU A 41 -8.59 -0.30 -8.86
N ARG A 42 -8.83 -1.46 -8.23
CA ARG A 42 -8.28 -2.77 -8.62
C ARG A 42 -8.75 -3.17 -10.01
N ALA A 43 -10.06 -3.18 -10.25
CA ALA A 43 -10.64 -3.59 -11.54
C ALA A 43 -10.18 -2.71 -12.72
N GLY A 44 -9.97 -1.42 -12.48
CA GLY A 44 -9.39 -0.52 -13.48
C GLY A 44 -7.88 -0.69 -13.71
N GLY A 45 -7.15 -1.35 -12.81
CA GLY A 45 -5.68 -1.39 -12.82
C GLY A 45 -5.02 -0.09 -12.31
N TRP A 46 -5.77 0.75 -11.59
CA TRP A 46 -5.27 2.01 -11.04
C TRP A 46 -4.23 1.78 -9.93
N LEU A 47 -4.38 0.71 -9.13
CA LEU A 47 -3.48 0.40 -8.00
C LEU A 47 -2.04 0.02 -8.40
N SER A 48 -1.83 -0.38 -9.66
CA SER A 48 -0.54 -0.84 -10.19
C SER A 48 0.13 0.14 -11.16
N LEU A 49 -0.38 1.37 -11.30
CA LEU A 49 0.20 2.35 -12.24
C LEU A 49 1.68 2.67 -11.98
N ALA A 50 2.09 2.69 -10.71
CA ALA A 50 3.48 2.94 -10.30
C ALA A 50 4.39 1.69 -10.36
N VAL A 51 3.86 0.52 -10.75
CA VAL A 51 4.64 -0.71 -10.89
C VAL A 51 5.48 -0.64 -12.18
N PRO A 52 6.76 -1.06 -12.19
CA PRO A 52 7.60 -1.04 -13.38
C PRO A 52 7.02 -1.89 -14.54
N PRO A 53 7.22 -1.49 -15.82
CA PRO A 53 6.78 -2.27 -16.97
C PRO A 53 7.42 -3.67 -17.04
N SER A 54 8.64 -3.82 -16.54
CA SER A 54 9.34 -5.11 -16.41
C SER A 54 8.68 -6.10 -15.45
N CYS A 55 7.71 -5.65 -14.65
CA CYS A 55 6.91 -6.46 -13.74
C CYS A 55 5.40 -6.42 -14.11
N GLY A 56 5.07 -6.09 -15.36
CA GLY A 56 3.68 -6.04 -15.86
C GLY A 56 2.88 -4.79 -15.49
N GLY A 57 3.51 -3.81 -14.82
CA GLY A 57 2.89 -2.54 -14.46
C GLY A 57 2.83 -1.52 -15.60
N ALA A 58 2.16 -0.39 -15.38
CA ALA A 58 2.05 0.67 -16.38
C ALA A 58 3.29 1.58 -16.46
N GLY A 59 4.16 1.59 -15.44
CA GLY A 59 5.33 2.47 -15.38
C GLY A 59 5.02 3.97 -15.44
N ALA A 60 3.87 4.39 -14.93
CA ALA A 60 3.37 5.76 -15.09
C ALA A 60 4.31 6.79 -14.43
N SER A 61 4.52 7.91 -15.12
CA SER A 61 5.34 9.02 -14.63
C SER A 61 4.75 9.67 -13.38
N LEU A 62 5.60 10.34 -12.58
CA LEU A 62 5.17 11.06 -11.38
C LEU A 62 4.03 12.06 -11.66
N ALA A 63 4.03 12.72 -12.82
CA ALA A 63 2.97 13.63 -13.24
C ALA A 63 1.64 12.90 -13.50
N GLN A 64 1.66 11.73 -14.15
CA GLN A 64 0.46 10.91 -14.35
C GLN A 64 -0.08 10.36 -13.00
N LEU A 65 0.82 9.89 -12.12
CA LEU A 65 0.44 9.44 -10.77
C LEU A 65 -0.18 10.58 -9.94
N GLN A 66 0.37 11.79 -10.01
CA GLN A 66 -0.19 12.98 -9.36
C GLN A 66 -1.59 13.30 -9.88
N GLN A 67 -1.83 13.23 -11.19
CA GLN A 67 -3.14 13.47 -11.79
C GLN A 67 -4.18 12.46 -11.31
N VAL A 68 -3.80 11.18 -11.16
CA VAL A 68 -4.67 10.14 -10.60
C VAL A 68 -4.97 10.39 -9.13
N ILE A 69 -3.94 10.69 -8.31
CA ILE A 69 -4.15 11.04 -6.89
C ILE A 69 -5.08 12.25 -6.76
N ALA A 70 -4.90 13.29 -7.58
CA ALA A 70 -5.76 14.48 -7.56
C ALA A 70 -7.21 14.19 -8.02
N ALA A 71 -7.39 13.29 -8.99
CA ALA A 71 -8.71 12.83 -9.42
C ALA A 71 -9.42 12.05 -8.31
N ILE A 72 -8.73 11.12 -7.64
CA ILE A 72 -9.29 10.36 -6.51
C ILE A 72 -9.59 11.31 -5.34
N ALA A 73 -8.65 12.18 -4.97
CA ALA A 73 -8.78 13.09 -3.84
C ALA A 73 -9.91 14.12 -3.99
N TRP A 74 -10.28 14.46 -5.23
CA TRP A 74 -11.43 15.32 -5.48
C TRP A 74 -12.77 14.64 -5.14
N GLY A 75 -12.86 13.32 -5.31
CA GLY A 75 -14.05 12.55 -4.95
C GLY A 75 -14.01 12.04 -3.50
N GLU A 76 -12.91 11.39 -3.08
CA GLU A 76 -12.75 10.80 -1.76
C GLU A 76 -11.27 10.86 -1.28
N PRO A 77 -10.92 11.81 -0.39
CA PRO A 77 -9.54 12.03 0.07
C PRO A 77 -8.86 10.87 0.81
N ALA A 78 -9.59 10.04 1.57
CA ALA A 78 -9.01 8.95 2.34
C ALA A 78 -8.53 7.80 1.44
N THR A 79 -9.31 7.45 0.41
CA THR A 79 -8.90 6.55 -0.67
C THR A 79 -7.67 7.11 -1.40
N ALA A 80 -7.62 8.42 -1.66
CA ALA A 80 -6.47 9.04 -2.32
C ALA A 80 -5.19 8.92 -1.49
N LEU A 81 -5.27 9.01 -0.16
CA LEU A 81 -4.12 8.78 0.73
C LEU A 81 -3.63 7.32 0.67
N ILE A 82 -4.54 6.33 0.61
CA ILE A 82 -4.19 4.91 0.42
C ILE A 82 -3.41 4.72 -0.89
N VAL A 83 -3.93 5.25 -1.99
CA VAL A 83 -3.30 5.13 -3.33
C VAL A 83 -1.98 5.91 -3.42
N CYS A 84 -1.89 7.07 -2.78
CA CYS A 84 -0.64 7.84 -2.68
C CYS A 84 0.46 7.03 -1.96
N MET A 85 0.14 6.39 -0.82
CA MET A 85 1.10 5.53 -0.11
C MET A 85 1.50 4.32 -0.98
N GLN A 86 0.54 3.63 -1.60
CA GLN A 86 0.78 2.52 -2.53
C GLN A 86 1.82 2.89 -3.61
N TYR A 87 1.61 4.01 -4.31
CA TYR A 87 2.51 4.47 -5.38
C TYR A 87 3.90 4.81 -4.84
N LEU A 88 4.00 5.52 -3.71
CA LEU A 88 5.28 5.87 -3.10
C LEU A 88 6.07 4.63 -2.66
N HIS A 89 5.40 3.58 -2.18
CA HIS A 89 6.06 2.32 -1.84
C HIS A 89 6.51 1.54 -3.08
N HIS A 90 5.71 1.51 -4.16
CA HIS A 90 6.14 0.88 -5.41
C HIS A 90 7.36 1.56 -6.03
N LEU A 91 7.35 2.89 -6.15
CA LEU A 91 8.50 3.66 -6.66
C LEU A 91 9.75 3.40 -5.81
N ARG A 92 9.62 3.48 -4.47
CA ARG A 92 10.72 3.25 -3.54
C ARG A 92 11.22 1.80 -3.51
N LEU A 93 10.38 0.82 -3.88
CA LEU A 93 10.78 -0.58 -3.98
C LEU A 93 11.52 -0.84 -5.31
N ALA A 94 11.12 -0.16 -6.39
CA ALA A 94 11.78 -0.24 -7.68
C ALA A 94 13.20 0.35 -7.62
N GLU A 95 13.36 1.50 -6.97
CA GLU A 95 14.66 2.19 -6.77
C GLU A 95 15.62 1.49 -5.79
N ASN A 96 15.17 0.47 -5.03
CA ASN A 96 15.92 -0.05 -3.89
C ASN A 96 16.40 -1.49 -4.10
N ASP A 97 17.59 -1.61 -4.69
CA ASP A 97 18.26 -2.90 -4.95
C ASP A 97 18.78 -3.63 -3.71
N ALA A 98 18.74 -3.01 -2.52
CA ALA A 98 19.06 -3.71 -1.27
C ALA A 98 17.95 -4.68 -0.82
N TRP A 99 16.77 -4.67 -1.46
CA TRP A 99 15.74 -5.67 -1.25
C TRP A 99 15.94 -6.90 -2.13
N HIS A 100 15.79 -8.08 -1.52
CA HIS A 100 15.82 -9.37 -2.18
C HIS A 100 14.91 -9.38 -3.44
N ALA A 101 15.52 -9.53 -4.63
CA ALA A 101 14.84 -9.28 -5.90
C ALA A 101 13.58 -10.14 -6.13
N PRO A 102 13.56 -11.45 -5.79
CA PRO A 102 12.33 -12.25 -5.85
C PRO A 102 11.18 -11.69 -5.00
N LEU A 103 11.47 -11.13 -3.82
CA LEU A 103 10.45 -10.52 -2.97
C LEU A 103 9.92 -9.21 -3.55
N ARG A 104 10.78 -8.41 -4.19
CA ARG A 104 10.35 -7.20 -4.94
C ARG A 104 9.41 -7.57 -6.09
N GLN A 105 9.82 -8.53 -6.91
CA GLN A 105 9.02 -9.03 -8.04
C GLN A 105 7.67 -9.57 -7.58
N GLN A 106 7.64 -10.34 -6.49
CA GLN A 106 6.40 -10.86 -5.93
C GLN A 106 5.43 -9.76 -5.50
N VAL A 107 5.89 -8.69 -4.84
CA VAL A 107 5.05 -7.54 -4.48
C VAL A 107 4.49 -6.85 -5.74
N PHE A 108 5.30 -6.69 -6.78
CA PHE A 108 4.86 -6.07 -8.02
C PHE A 108 3.85 -6.93 -8.79
N HIS A 109 4.07 -8.24 -8.89
CA HIS A 109 3.12 -9.15 -9.53
C HIS A 109 1.80 -9.20 -8.76
N ASP A 110 1.83 -9.26 -7.42
CA ASP A 110 0.61 -9.24 -6.60
C ASP A 110 -0.19 -7.93 -6.75
N ALA A 111 0.50 -6.80 -6.88
CA ALA A 111 -0.14 -5.52 -7.19
C ALA A 111 -0.76 -5.47 -8.60
N VAL A 112 -0.19 -6.16 -9.58
CA VAL A 112 -0.67 -6.20 -10.98
C VAL A 112 -1.79 -7.22 -11.17
N GLU A 113 -1.64 -8.44 -10.64
CA GLU A 113 -2.55 -9.58 -10.82
C GLU A 113 -3.75 -9.50 -9.88
N HIS A 114 -3.54 -9.11 -8.62
CA HIS A 114 -4.57 -9.13 -7.57
C HIS A 114 -4.92 -7.74 -7.02
N GLY A 115 -4.23 -6.67 -7.45
CA GLY A 115 -4.36 -5.35 -6.81
C GLY A 115 -4.02 -5.38 -5.32
N GLY A 116 -2.99 -6.15 -4.95
CA GLY A 116 -2.46 -6.19 -3.59
C GLY A 116 -2.01 -4.82 -3.09
N LEU A 117 -2.30 -4.51 -1.84
CA LEU A 117 -1.93 -3.24 -1.19
C LEU A 117 -0.70 -3.41 -0.30
N ILE A 118 0.23 -2.45 -0.38
CA ILE A 118 1.44 -2.37 0.44
C ILE A 118 1.49 -1.04 1.22
N ASN A 119 1.88 -1.11 2.50
CA ASN A 119 2.19 0.07 3.29
C ASN A 119 3.35 -0.21 4.28
N SER A 120 3.95 0.83 4.87
CA SER A 120 5.00 0.71 5.89
C SER A 120 4.49 1.04 7.29
N LEU A 121 4.40 0.04 8.14
CA LEU A 121 3.98 0.18 9.54
C LEU A 121 5.16 0.63 10.41
N ARG A 122 5.28 1.93 10.66
CA ARG A 122 6.45 2.49 11.36
C ARG A 122 6.15 3.23 12.66
N VAL A 123 5.02 3.93 12.77
CA VAL A 123 4.70 4.75 13.94
C VAL A 123 4.30 3.88 15.13
N GLU A 124 4.86 4.17 16.30
CA GLU A 124 4.52 3.55 17.59
C GLU A 124 4.00 4.65 18.53
N PRO A 125 3.10 4.33 19.48
CA PRO A 125 2.52 5.33 20.40
C PRO A 125 3.58 6.16 21.14
N GLU A 126 4.56 5.49 21.75
CA GLU A 126 5.56 6.12 22.62
C GLU A 126 6.60 6.96 21.86
N LEU A 127 6.80 6.68 20.56
CA LEU A 127 7.85 7.31 19.75
C LEU A 127 7.32 8.40 18.80
N GLY A 128 6.04 8.31 18.42
CA GLY A 128 5.47 9.14 17.36
C GLY A 128 6.25 8.97 16.05
N SER A 129 6.48 10.07 15.33
CA SER A 129 7.09 10.02 13.99
C SER A 129 8.51 9.40 14.02
N PRO A 130 8.76 8.32 13.25
CA PRO A 130 10.07 7.67 13.14
C PRO A 130 11.22 8.58 12.69
N ALA A 131 10.89 9.76 12.14
CA ALA A 131 11.88 10.80 11.80
C ALA A 131 12.68 11.30 13.01
N ARG A 132 12.21 11.04 14.24
CA ARG A 132 12.90 11.39 15.50
C ARG A 132 13.99 10.39 15.93
N GLY A 133 14.19 9.29 15.20
CA GLY A 133 15.33 8.39 15.40
C GLY A 133 15.27 7.49 16.65
N GLY A 134 14.16 7.45 17.39
CA GLY A 134 13.96 6.53 18.49
C GLY A 134 14.04 5.06 18.06
N LEU A 135 14.57 4.20 18.94
CA LEU A 135 14.55 2.75 18.73
C LEU A 135 13.12 2.24 18.92
N PRO A 136 12.57 1.43 17.98
CA PRO A 136 11.23 0.86 18.13
C PRO A 136 11.16 -0.15 19.26
N ASP A 137 10.05 -0.12 20.00
CA ASP A 137 9.64 -1.16 20.96
C ASP A 137 9.22 -2.46 20.24
N THR A 138 8.96 -2.41 18.92
CA THR A 138 8.73 -3.61 18.11
C THR A 138 9.98 -4.50 18.08
N VAL A 139 9.92 -5.62 18.80
CA VAL A 139 10.97 -6.64 18.86
C VAL A 139 10.76 -7.69 17.76
N ALA A 140 11.85 -8.11 17.11
CA ALA A 140 11.87 -9.26 16.22
C ALA A 140 12.84 -10.32 16.76
N THR A 141 12.30 -11.49 17.10
CA THR A 141 13.04 -12.62 17.68
C THR A 141 13.23 -13.71 16.63
N ARG A 142 14.48 -14.16 16.41
CA ARG A 142 14.75 -15.28 15.50
C ARG A 142 14.22 -16.58 16.10
N ARG A 143 13.50 -17.36 15.31
CA ARG A 143 13.03 -18.72 15.61
C ARG A 143 13.61 -19.70 14.58
N ALA A 144 13.44 -21.01 14.79
CA ALA A 144 13.91 -22.03 13.85
C ALA A 144 13.31 -21.83 12.44
N GLU A 145 11.99 -21.64 12.38
CA GLU A 145 11.21 -21.50 11.14
C GLU A 145 11.27 -20.10 10.50
N GLY A 146 11.84 -19.08 11.17
CA GLY A 146 11.76 -17.69 10.71
C GLY A 146 11.88 -16.64 11.83
N TRP A 147 10.95 -15.68 11.84
CA TRP A 147 10.97 -14.54 12.77
C TRP A 147 9.61 -14.34 13.44
N ASP A 148 9.67 -14.07 14.75
CA ASP A 148 8.55 -13.76 15.62
C ASP A 148 8.60 -12.26 15.94
N ILE A 149 7.59 -11.50 15.52
CA ILE A 149 7.58 -10.03 15.58
C ILE A 149 6.43 -9.59 16.49
N SER A 150 6.77 -8.87 17.55
CA SER A 150 5.82 -8.36 18.55
C SER A 150 6.02 -6.87 18.76
N GLY A 151 4.93 -6.09 18.74
CA GLY A 151 4.94 -4.64 18.89
C GLY A 151 3.56 -4.03 18.58
N HIS A 152 3.41 -2.73 18.81
CA HIS A 152 2.15 -2.02 18.59
C HIS A 152 2.36 -0.83 17.64
N LYS A 153 1.61 -0.81 16.53
CA LYS A 153 1.74 0.19 15.46
C LYS A 153 0.46 1.01 15.32
N ILE A 154 0.60 2.33 15.21
CA ILE A 154 -0.49 3.27 14.97
C ILE A 154 -0.35 3.97 13.61
N TYR A 155 -1.37 4.71 13.20
CA TYR A 155 -1.46 5.39 11.90
C TYR A 155 -1.02 4.51 10.72
N THR A 156 -1.72 3.38 10.54
CA THR A 156 -1.54 2.51 9.36
C THR A 156 -2.76 2.62 8.43
N PRO A 157 -2.77 3.60 7.48
CA PRO A 157 -3.68 3.57 6.34
C PRO A 157 -3.61 2.23 5.60
N ALA A 158 -4.68 1.86 4.91
CA ALA A 158 -4.79 0.61 4.14
C ALA A 158 -4.74 -0.71 4.94
N LEU A 159 -4.48 -0.70 6.25
CA LEU A 159 -4.27 -1.93 7.06
C LEU A 159 -5.32 -3.03 6.83
N LYS A 160 -6.60 -2.66 6.78
CA LYS A 160 -7.71 -3.60 6.58
C LYS A 160 -7.69 -4.28 5.20
N GLY A 161 -7.11 -3.66 4.17
CA GLY A 161 -7.09 -4.13 2.78
C GLY A 161 -5.79 -4.76 2.30
N CYS A 162 -4.77 -4.90 3.16
CA CYS A 162 -3.48 -5.52 2.78
C CYS A 162 -3.55 -7.06 2.79
N VAL A 163 -2.85 -7.69 1.83
CA VAL A 163 -2.75 -9.16 1.61
C VAL A 163 -1.35 -9.43 1.00
N GLY A 164 -0.68 -10.59 1.14
CA GLY A 164 -0.92 -11.71 2.05
C GLY A 164 -0.04 -12.95 1.79
N TRP A 165 1.27 -12.81 1.61
CA TRP A 165 2.19 -13.89 1.21
C TRP A 165 3.10 -14.43 2.32
N ARG A 166 4.03 -15.33 1.99
CA ARG A 166 4.77 -16.16 2.97
C ARG A 166 6.17 -15.61 3.28
N CYS A 167 6.57 -15.61 4.55
CA CYS A 167 7.95 -15.32 4.94
C CYS A 167 8.87 -16.48 4.53
N GLY A 168 9.90 -16.18 3.72
CA GLY A 168 11.00 -17.11 3.40
C GLY A 168 12.22 -16.86 4.29
N PRO A 169 13.08 -17.86 4.54
CA PRO A 169 14.05 -17.84 5.65
C PRO A 169 15.22 -16.84 5.58
N GLU A 170 15.38 -16.08 4.47
CA GLU A 170 16.66 -15.43 4.12
C GLU A 170 16.62 -13.90 3.89
N ALA A 171 15.46 -13.25 3.77
CA ALA A 171 15.39 -11.83 3.40
C ALA A 171 15.56 -10.85 4.59
N MET A 172 16.75 -10.81 5.21
CA MET A 172 17.10 -9.78 6.21
C MET A 172 18.15 -8.80 5.68
N ILE A 173 17.71 -7.69 5.08
CA ILE A 173 18.59 -6.55 4.77
C ILE A 173 17.88 -5.24 5.18
N THR A 174 18.48 -4.49 6.13
CA THR A 174 18.06 -3.15 6.65
C THR A 174 16.88 -3.00 7.64
N ARG A 175 16.84 -3.72 8.78
CA ARG A 175 15.93 -3.43 9.94
C ARG A 175 14.43 -3.23 9.57
N ARG A 176 13.98 -3.84 8.48
CA ARG A 176 12.63 -3.69 7.91
C ARG A 176 12.06 -5.07 7.69
N TRP A 177 10.83 -5.25 8.12
CA TRP A 177 10.12 -6.51 8.02
C TRP A 177 9.00 -6.37 7.00
N TRP A 178 8.86 -7.36 6.14
CA TRP A 178 7.67 -7.48 5.31
C TRP A 178 6.67 -8.37 6.06
N VAL A 179 5.52 -7.81 6.44
CA VAL A 179 4.51 -8.49 7.25
C VAL A 179 3.26 -8.73 6.39
N PRO A 180 2.84 -9.99 6.19
CA PRO A 180 1.64 -10.32 5.41
C PRO A 180 0.36 -9.85 6.10
N GLY A 181 -0.64 -9.44 5.30
CA GLY A 181 -1.95 -8.99 5.81
C GLY A 181 -2.59 -9.92 6.84
N TRP A 182 -2.58 -11.22 6.59
CA TRP A 182 -3.15 -12.24 7.48
C TRP A 182 -2.33 -12.48 8.76
N CYS A 183 -1.04 -12.12 8.80
CA CYS A 183 -0.22 -12.18 10.02
C CYS A 183 -0.52 -11.01 10.98
N LEU A 184 -1.26 -9.98 10.55
CA LEU A 184 -1.54 -8.81 11.38
C LEU A 184 -2.63 -9.09 12.43
N ALA A 185 -3.37 -10.20 12.29
CA ALA A 185 -4.38 -10.65 13.27
C ALA A 185 -3.78 -11.25 14.55
N THR A 186 -2.50 -11.64 14.57
CA THR A 186 -1.81 -12.14 15.78
C THR A 186 -1.29 -11.05 16.71
N ALA A 187 -1.45 -9.76 16.35
CA ALA A 187 -1.23 -8.66 17.27
C ALA A 187 -2.38 -8.59 18.29
N ARG A 188 -2.13 -9.01 19.55
CA ARG A 188 -3.12 -8.93 20.64
C ARG A 188 -3.47 -7.48 20.97
N VAL A 189 -4.58 -6.99 20.43
CA VAL A 189 -5.27 -5.79 20.94
C VAL A 189 -6.01 -6.16 22.22
N SER A 190 -5.32 -5.99 23.35
CA SER A 190 -5.92 -6.11 24.68
C SER A 190 -6.52 -4.75 25.05
N ARG A 191 -7.85 -4.66 25.17
CA ARG A 191 -8.51 -3.45 25.69
C ARG A 191 -8.15 -3.24 27.16
N TRP A 192 -7.86 -1.99 27.53
CA TRP A 192 -8.47 -1.27 28.66
C TRP A 192 -8.62 0.19 28.25
#